data_AF-A0A531JSG4-F1
#
_entry.id   AF-A0A531JSG4-F1
#
_cell.length_a   1.000
_cell.length_b   1.000
_cell.length_c   1.000
_cell.angle_alpha   90.00
_cell.angle_beta   90.00
_cell.angle_gamma   90.00
#
_symmetry.space_group_name_H-M   'P 1'
#
loop_
_entity.id
_entity.type
_entity.pdbx_description
1 polymer ?
#
loop_
_entity_poly.entity_id
_entity_poly.type
_entity_poly.pdbx_seq_one_letter_code
_entity_poly.pdbx_strand_id
1 'polypeptide(L)'
;TLAKVLLGLETASSGTVTLGNQQIQSIGVENRSVETVSSIQMVFQNPFDTLNPSHTVGSQIIRTLEKFNVGNTVADRRQRMLELLDLVKLPRAFETRKPRQLSGGQKQRIGVARAFAGDAKVV
;
A
#
# COMPACT_ATOMS: atom_id res chain seq x y z
N THR A 1 3.02 -13.57 12.89
CA THR A 1 2.77 -14.86 12.23
C THR A 1 1.52 -14.81 11.36
N LEU A 2 0.31 -14.60 11.90
CA LEU A 2 -0.92 -14.56 11.08
C LEU A 2 -0.90 -13.51 9.94
N ALA A 3 -0.54 -12.26 10.24
CA ALA A 3 -0.45 -11.20 9.21
C ALA A 3 0.55 -11.52 8.09
N LYS A 4 1.65 -12.23 8.42
CA LYS A 4 2.62 -12.66 7.42
C LYS A 4 2.08 -13.76 6.52
N VAL A 5 1.28 -14.68 7.07
CA VAL A 5 0.55 -15.70 6.28
C VAL A 5 -0.49 -15.06 5.36
N LEU A 6 -1.23 -14.06 5.86
CA LEU A 6 -2.16 -13.27 5.04
C LEU A 6 -1.46 -12.57 3.88
N LEU A 7 -0.26 -12.04 4.09
CA LEU A 7 0.54 -11.41 3.04
C LEU A 7 1.30 -12.40 2.14
N GLY A 8 1.35 -13.69 2.49
CA GLY A 8 2.13 -14.70 1.79
C GLY A 8 3.65 -14.60 2.03
N LEU A 9 4.07 -13.87 3.06
CA LEU A 9 5.46 -13.80 3.50
C LEU A 9 5.89 -15.06 4.28
N GLU A 10 4.91 -15.78 4.82
CA GLU A 10 5.04 -17.10 5.42
C GLU A 10 3.87 -17.96 4.91
N THR A 11 4.03 -19.29 4.85
CA THR A 11 2.93 -20.21 4.55
C THR A 11 2.42 -20.88 5.82
N ALA A 12 1.13 -21.21 5.86
CA ALA A 12 0.56 -21.90 7.02
C ALA A 12 1.01 -23.36 7.08
N SER A 13 1.40 -23.83 8.26
CA SER A 13 1.71 -25.25 8.48
C SER A 13 0.46 -26.14 8.47
N SER A 14 -0.70 -25.59 8.86
CA SER A 14 -2.01 -26.26 8.81
C SER A 14 -3.13 -25.22 8.84
N GLY A 15 -4.37 -25.65 8.59
CA GLY A 15 -5.55 -24.78 8.53
C GLY A 15 -5.76 -24.17 7.14
N THR A 16 -6.80 -23.35 7.01
CA THR A 16 -7.19 -22.72 5.75
C THR A 16 -7.38 -21.22 5.93
N VAL A 17 -7.04 -20.45 4.89
CA VAL A 17 -7.23 -19.01 4.84
C VAL A 17 -7.80 -18.68 3.47
N THR A 18 -9.02 -18.15 3.44
CA THR A 18 -9.71 -17.77 2.20
C THR A 18 -9.79 -16.25 2.07
N LEU A 19 -9.44 -15.75 0.90
CA LEU A 19 -9.72 -14.38 0.47
C LEU A 19 -10.83 -14.43 -0.57
N GLY A 20 -12.04 -14.05 -0.18
CA GLY A 20 -13.23 -14.36 -0.97
C GLY A 20 -13.37 -15.87 -1.14
N ASN A 21 -13.33 -16.36 -2.38
CA ASN A 21 -13.43 -17.79 -2.71
C ASN A 21 -12.07 -18.44 -3.02
N GLN A 22 -10.96 -17.72 -2.84
CA GLN A 22 -9.62 -18.22 -3.15
C GLN A 22 -8.85 -18.59 -1.88
N GLN A 23 -8.34 -19.82 -1.81
CA GLN A 23 -7.44 -20.24 -0.74
C GLN A 23 -6.04 -19.68 -0.98
N ILE A 24 -5.45 -19.07 0.05
CA ILE A 24 -4.17 -18.35 -0.06
C ILE A 24 -3.09 -18.82 0.94
N GLN A 25 -3.45 -19.71 1.87
CA GLN A 25 -2.59 -20.11 3.00
C GLN A 25 -1.27 -20.77 2.59
N SER A 26 -1.22 -21.40 1.41
CA SER A 26 -0.07 -22.18 0.93
C SER A 26 0.68 -21.49 -0.22
N ILE A 27 0.24 -20.29 -0.63
CA ILE A 27 0.80 -19.58 -1.78
C ILE A 27 1.68 -18.43 -1.28
N GLY A 28 2.98 -18.55 -1.50
CA GLY A 28 3.96 -17.47 -1.22
C GLY A 28 3.70 -16.23 -2.07
N VAL A 29 4.06 -15.06 -1.56
CA VAL A 29 3.74 -13.75 -2.17
C VAL A 29 4.24 -13.63 -3.61
N GLU A 30 5.37 -14.25 -3.93
CA GLU A 30 5.99 -14.29 -5.26
C GLU A 30 5.17 -15.05 -6.30
N ASN A 31 4.33 -15.98 -5.83
CA ASN A 31 3.46 -16.80 -6.67
C ASN A 31 2.00 -16.30 -6.69
N ARG A 32 1.70 -15.19 -5.99
CA ARG A 32 0.37 -14.58 -5.99
C ARG A 32 0.20 -13.64 -7.16
N SER A 33 -1.02 -13.58 -7.68
CA SER A 33 -1.38 -12.60 -8.71
C SER A 33 -1.25 -11.17 -8.16
N VAL A 34 -1.02 -10.20 -9.06
CA VAL A 34 -0.98 -8.78 -8.68
C VAL A 34 -2.29 -8.36 -7.99
N GLU A 35 -3.43 -8.89 -8.43
CA GLU A 35 -4.75 -8.63 -7.82
C GLU A 35 -4.82 -9.17 -6.38
N THR A 36 -4.34 -10.40 -6.14
CA THR A 36 -4.32 -10.96 -4.78
C THR A 36 -3.40 -10.15 -3.87
N VAL A 37 -2.23 -9.72 -4.37
CA VAL A 37 -1.31 -8.89 -3.58
C VAL A 37 -1.90 -7.51 -3.32
N SER A 38 -2.51 -6.85 -4.31
CA SER A 38 -3.09 -5.51 -4.14
C SER A 38 -4.31 -5.52 -3.23
N SER A 39 -5.06 -6.61 -3.19
CA SER A 39 -6.25 -6.77 -2.36
C SER A 39 -5.99 -6.91 -0.85
N ILE A 40 -4.78 -7.31 -0.44
CA ILE A 40 -4.35 -7.39 0.96
C ILE A 40 -3.19 -6.43 1.15
N GLN A 41 -3.44 -5.30 1.80
CA GLN A 41 -2.40 -4.33 2.15
C GLN A 41 -2.22 -4.31 3.66
N MET A 42 -1.05 -3.87 4.13
CA MET A 42 -0.75 -3.81 5.56
C MET A 42 -0.21 -2.44 5.91
N VAL A 43 -0.73 -1.86 6.99
CA VAL A 43 -0.18 -0.65 7.60
C VAL A 43 0.66 -1.07 8.81
N PHE A 44 1.98 -0.89 8.71
CA PHE A 44 2.89 -1.19 9.81
C PHE A 44 2.78 -0.15 10.93
N GLN A 45 2.92 -0.60 12.18
CA GLN A 45 2.89 0.27 13.37
C GLN A 45 4.00 1.33 13.37
N ASN A 46 5.16 1.03 12.75
CA ASN A 46 6.24 1.98 12.52
C ASN A 46 6.23 2.47 11.06
N PRO A 47 5.51 3.56 10.74
CA PRO A 47 5.44 4.08 9.38
C PRO A 47 6.79 4.65 8.89
N PHE A 48 7.72 4.91 9.81
CA PHE A 48 9.02 5.53 9.56
C PHE A 48 9.91 4.72 8.62
N ASP A 49 9.87 3.39 8.72
CA ASP A 49 10.75 2.50 7.92
C ASP A 49 10.19 2.23 6.52
N THR A 50 8.93 2.61 6.27
CA THR A 50 8.26 2.31 5.00
C THR A 50 8.43 3.39 3.94
N LEU A 51 8.84 4.60 4.34
CA LEU A 51 9.01 5.75 3.43
C LEU A 51 10.50 5.98 3.14
N ASN A 52 10.85 5.98 1.86
CA ASN A 52 12.21 6.29 1.43
C ASN A 52 12.44 7.82 1.53
N PRO A 53 13.41 8.28 2.35
CA PRO A 53 13.65 9.70 2.60
C PRO A 53 14.18 10.48 1.38
N SER A 54 14.69 9.79 0.36
CA SER A 54 15.21 10.38 -0.87
C SER A 54 14.11 10.81 -1.84
N HIS A 55 12.89 10.27 -1.69
CA HIS A 55 11.77 10.52 -2.60
C HIS A 55 10.69 11.40 -1.97
N THR A 56 9.92 12.10 -2.81
CA THR A 56 8.75 12.86 -2.34
C THR A 56 7.62 11.93 -1.95
N VAL A 57 6.65 12.42 -1.18
CA VAL A 57 5.44 11.68 -0.85
C VAL A 57 4.67 11.29 -2.11
N GLY A 58 4.46 12.23 -3.02
CA GLY A 58 3.72 11.98 -4.26
C GLY A 58 4.36 10.91 -5.12
N SER A 59 5.68 10.96 -5.31
CA SER A 59 6.39 9.93 -6.10
C SER A 59 6.30 8.53 -5.50
N GLN A 60 6.27 8.41 -4.17
CA GLN A 60 6.14 7.12 -3.50
C GLN A 60 4.72 6.54 -3.59
N ILE A 61 3.69 7.40 -3.56
CA ILE A 61 2.31 6.98 -3.80
C ILE A 61 2.14 6.57 -5.27
N ILE A 62 2.62 7.39 -6.22
CA ILE A 62 2.57 7.09 -7.67
C ILE A 62 3.28 5.77 -7.97
N ARG A 63 4.45 5.52 -7.41
CA ARG A 63 5.16 4.23 -7.58
C ARG A 63 4.34 3.03 -7.10
N THR A 64 3.52 3.23 -6.08
CA THR A 64 2.62 2.18 -5.57
C THR A 64 1.45 1.96 -6.55
N LEU A 65 0.90 3.02 -7.12
CA LEU A 65 -0.12 2.94 -8.19
C LEU A 65 0.44 2.23 -9.43
N GLU A 66 1.67 2.55 -9.85
CA GLU A 66 2.36 1.88 -10.96
C GLU A 66 2.54 0.37 -10.68
N LYS A 67 2.99 0.00 -9.48
CA LYS A 67 3.21 -1.40 -9.09
C LYS A 67 1.91 -2.23 -9.18
N PHE A 68 0.77 -1.61 -8.89
CA PHE A 68 -0.54 -2.28 -8.93
C PHE A 68 -1.31 -2.02 -10.22
N ASN A 69 -0.67 -1.47 -11.26
CA ASN A 69 -1.29 -1.14 -12.55
C ASN A 69 -2.55 -0.26 -12.42
N VAL A 70 -2.58 0.66 -11.45
CA VAL A 70 -3.68 1.60 -11.24
C VAL A 70 -3.43 2.89 -12.03
N GLY A 71 -4.41 3.26 -12.86
CA GLY A 71 -4.35 4.42 -13.76
C GLY A 71 -3.64 4.11 -15.08
N ASN A 72 -4.14 4.67 -16.19
CA ASN A 72 -3.58 4.40 -17.52
C ASN A 72 -2.48 5.39 -17.87
N THR A 73 -2.67 6.67 -17.55
CA THR A 73 -1.74 7.76 -17.87
C THR A 73 -0.99 8.29 -16.64
N VAL A 74 0.01 9.14 -16.87
CA VAL A 74 0.67 9.90 -15.79
C VAL A 74 -0.31 10.85 -15.10
N ALA A 75 -1.22 11.46 -15.88
CA ALA A 75 -2.24 12.35 -15.34
C ALA A 75 -3.23 11.60 -14.43
N ASP A 76 -3.68 10.42 -14.85
CA ASP A 76 -4.59 9.58 -14.05
C ASP A 76 -3.96 9.20 -12.71
N ARG A 77 -2.70 8.77 -12.74
CA ARG A 77 -1.96 8.39 -11.52
C ARG A 77 -1.75 9.59 -10.59
N ARG A 78 -1.46 10.76 -11.15
CA ARG A 78 -1.34 11.99 -10.38
C ARG A 78 -2.68 12.35 -9.72
N GLN A 79 -3.77 12.31 -10.49
CA GLN A 79 -5.11 12.60 -9.99
C GLN A 79 -5.49 11.62 -8.86
N ARG A 80 -5.27 10.31 -9.06
CA ARG A 80 -5.51 9.29 -8.03
C ARG A 80 -4.65 9.49 -6.78
N MET A 81 -3.38 9.88 -6.94
CA MET A 81 -2.51 10.22 -5.81
C MET A 81 -3.07 11.40 -4.99
N LEU A 82 -3.59 12.44 -5.65
CA LEU A 82 -4.22 13.57 -4.96
C LEU A 82 -5.47 13.14 -4.19
N GLU A 83 -6.30 12.28 -4.77
CA GLU A 83 -7.47 11.70 -4.10
C GLU A 83 -7.07 10.89 -2.86
N LEU A 84 -5.99 10.12 -2.93
CA LEU A 84 -5.48 9.37 -1.79
C LEU A 84 -4.98 10.29 -0.66
N LEU A 85 -4.37 11.44 -1.01
CA LEU A 85 -4.02 12.46 -0.01
C LEU A 85 -5.28 13.05 0.66
N ASP A 86 -6.31 13.35 -0.14
CA ASP A 86 -7.58 13.88 0.35
C ASP A 86 -8.30 12.87 1.27
N LEU A 87 -8.27 11.58 0.91
CA LEU A 87 -8.84 10.47 1.69
C LEU A 87 -8.24 10.42 3.10
N VAL A 88 -6.93 10.60 3.22
CA VAL A 88 -6.21 10.61 4.50
C VAL A 88 -6.08 12.01 5.12
N LYS A 89 -6.89 12.97 4.66
CA LYS A 89 -6.94 14.35 5.20
C LYS A 89 -5.57 15.04 5.22
N LEU A 90 -4.80 14.87 4.14
CA LEU A 90 -3.54 15.60 3.91
C LEU A 90 -3.71 16.60 2.77
N PRO A 91 -3.20 17.84 2.90
CA PRO A 91 -3.25 18.80 1.81
C PRO A 91 -2.52 18.29 0.56
N ARG A 92 -3.11 18.50 -0.62
CA ARG A 92 -2.53 18.14 -1.93
C ARG A 92 -1.10 18.66 -2.14
N ALA A 93 -0.76 19.81 -1.54
CA ALA A 93 0.61 20.36 -1.52
C ALA A 93 1.67 19.42 -0.91
N PHE A 94 1.27 18.33 -0.26
CA PHE A 94 2.18 17.32 0.25
C PHE A 94 2.80 16.47 -0.85
N GLU A 95 2.26 16.48 -2.07
CA GLU A 95 2.81 15.78 -3.25
C GLU A 95 4.33 15.99 -3.39
N THR A 96 4.81 17.22 -3.18
CA THR A 96 6.21 17.61 -3.37
C THR A 96 7.05 17.51 -2.09
N ARG A 97 6.44 17.30 -0.93
CA ARG A 97 7.15 17.21 0.35
C ARG A 97 7.94 15.89 0.44
N LYS A 98 9.05 15.92 1.17
CA LYS A 98 9.84 14.75 1.54
C LYS A 98 9.46 14.25 2.93
N PRO A 99 9.64 12.94 3.25
CA PRO A 99 9.31 12.39 4.55
C PRO A 99 9.92 13.14 5.74
N ARG A 100 11.13 13.70 5.58
CA ARG A 100 11.82 14.47 6.65
C ARG A 100 11.06 15.75 7.06
N GLN A 101 10.18 16.26 6.21
CA GLN A 101 9.40 17.50 6.43
C GLN A 101 8.05 17.24 7.12
N LEU A 102 7.81 16.01 7.58
CA LEU A 102 6.50 15.56 8.05
C LEU A 102 6.56 15.13 9.52
N SER A 103 5.48 15.40 10.25
CA SER A 103 5.28 14.85 11.59
C SER A 103 5.06 13.34 11.55
N GLY A 104 5.21 12.66 12.68
CA GLY A 104 4.95 11.22 12.79
C GLY A 104 3.53 10.83 12.34
N GLY A 105 2.51 11.57 12.79
CA GLY A 105 1.12 11.34 12.38
C GLY A 105 0.87 11.59 10.88
N GLN A 106 1.56 12.56 10.27
CA GLN A 106 1.48 12.77 8.81
C GLN A 106 2.10 11.61 8.03
N LYS A 107 3.24 11.09 8.49
CA LYS A 107 3.88 9.90 7.90
C LYS A 107 2.98 8.67 8.01
N GLN A 108 2.33 8.48 9.16
CA GLN A 108 1.37 7.39 9.35
C GLN A 108 0.23 7.46 8.34
N ARG A 109 -0.36 8.65 8.16
CA ARG A 109 -1.43 8.86 7.17
C ARG A 109 -0.97 8.59 5.73
N ILE A 110 0.28 8.87 5.39
CA ILE A 110 0.83 8.48 4.07
C ILE A 110 0.98 6.96 3.95
N GLY A 111 1.40 6.27 5.01
CA GLY A 111 1.41 4.81 5.04
C GLY A 111 0.03 4.22 4.75
N VAL A 112 -1.01 4.80 5.37
CA VAL A 112 -2.41 4.44 5.10
C VAL A 112 -2.80 4.74 3.64
N ALA A 113 -2.47 5.93 3.11
CA ALA A 113 -2.78 6.28 1.72
C ALA A 113 -2.16 5.30 0.72
N ARG A 114 -0.95 4.81 0.98
CA ARG A 114 -0.28 3.80 0.15
C ARG A 114 -0.97 2.44 0.23
N ALA A 115 -1.47 2.05 1.41
CA ALA A 115 -2.26 0.83 1.55
C ALA A 115 -3.57 0.88 0.74
N PHE A 116 -4.17 2.05 0.55
CA PHE A 116 -5.37 2.20 -0.29
C PHE A 116 -5.06 2.40 -1.78
N ALA A 117 -3.80 2.51 -2.18
CA ALA A 117 -3.44 2.78 -3.58
C ALA A 117 -3.73 1.60 -4.51
N GLY A 118 -3.66 0.35 -4.03
CA GLY A 118 -3.88 -0.87 -4.81
C GLY A 118 -5.33 -1.38 -4.87
N ASP A 119 -6.31 -0.54 -4.53
CA ASP A 119 -7.72 -0.93 -4.38
C ASP A 119 -7.90 -2.10 -3.39
N ALA A 120 -7.28 -1.94 -2.22
CA ALA A 120 -7.25 -2.98 -1.20
C ALA A 120 -8.66 -3.33 -0.72
N LYS A 121 -8.97 -4.63 -0.71
CA LYS A 121 -10.20 -5.18 -0.13
C LYS A 121 -10.07 -5.33 1.39
N VAL A 122 -8.85 -5.54 1.87
CA VAL A 122 -8.49 -5.69 3.29
C VAL A 122 -7.21 -4.88 3.57
N VAL A 123 -7.23 -4.09 4.65
CA VAL A 123 -6.10 -3.29 5.16
C VAL A 123 -5.85 -3.59 6.63
#